data_AF-A0AAJ6P7E4-F1
#
_entry.id   AF-A0AAJ6P7E4-F1
#
_cell.length_a   1.000
_cell.length_b   1.000
_cell.length_c   1.000
_cell.angle_alpha   90.00
_cell.angle_beta   90.00
_cell.angle_gamma   90.00
#
_symmetry.space_group_name_H-M   'P 1'
#
loop_
_entity.id
_entity.type
_entity.pdbx_description
1 polymer ?
#
loop_
_entity_poly.entity_id
_entity_poly.type
_entity_poly.pdbx_seq_one_letter_code
_entity_poly.pdbx_strand_id
1 'polypeptide(L)'
;MIKPQLSEKVQELIRKARIVSFATWQNTHPAAAIQLFQAADDQGRYLTDEDCQQLQNLVPDTAELILVTEMLRDRVNDIVDEARAEVLKTFPHITQPSGGLYPPERAEACWRDFWHFLRCITYGIAGGHTDYTSAEGLHYMQLLYQELQVPLDAMVVGLAGIKTASLQRVEPQQQEMLAPYFDHLIKQLKQFQN
;
A
#
# COMPACT_ATOMS: atom_id res chain seq x y z
N MET A 1 10.19 -26.01 -16.00
CA MET A 1 9.34 -25.00 -16.68
C MET A 1 10.01 -23.65 -16.51
N ILE A 2 10.35 -22.98 -17.61
CA ILE A 2 10.94 -21.64 -17.60
C ILE A 2 9.82 -20.68 -17.20
N LYS A 3 10.00 -19.90 -16.11
CA LYS A 3 9.05 -18.82 -15.79
C LYS A 3 8.99 -17.88 -17.00
N PRO A 4 7.81 -17.59 -17.57
CA PRO A 4 7.74 -16.64 -18.68
C PRO A 4 8.31 -15.29 -18.20
N GLN A 5 9.30 -14.79 -18.94
CA GLN A 5 9.95 -13.53 -18.64
C GLN A 5 8.99 -12.39 -19.00
N LEU A 6 8.77 -11.45 -18.08
CA LEU A 6 7.94 -10.27 -18.33
C LEU A 6 8.51 -9.47 -19.52
N SER A 7 7.63 -8.89 -20.34
CA SER A 7 8.05 -8.04 -21.46
C SER A 7 8.89 -6.85 -20.98
N GLU A 8 9.76 -6.31 -21.84
CA GLU A 8 10.56 -5.12 -21.53
C GLU A 8 9.68 -3.94 -21.10
N LYS A 9 8.53 -3.76 -21.76
CA LYS A 9 7.52 -2.76 -21.42
C LYS A 9 7.01 -2.93 -19.99
N VAL A 10 6.64 -4.16 -19.59
CA VAL A 10 6.16 -4.43 -18.22
C VAL A 10 7.27 -4.15 -17.20
N GLN A 11 8.51 -4.56 -17.47
CA GLN A 11 9.63 -4.29 -16.57
C GLN A 11 9.91 -2.79 -16.41
N GLU A 12 9.78 -2.02 -17.49
CA GLU A 12 9.91 -0.56 -17.44
C GLU A 12 8.79 0.07 -16.59
N LEU A 13 7.55 -0.36 -16.81
CA LEU A 13 6.40 0.11 -16.03
C LEU A 13 6.54 -0.20 -14.54
N ILE A 14 7.01 -1.40 -14.18
CA ILE A 14 7.30 -1.77 -12.78
C ILE A 14 8.31 -0.81 -12.14
N ARG A 15 9.39 -0.47 -12.85
CA ARG A 15 10.41 0.47 -12.32
C ARG A 15 9.86 1.88 -12.10
N LYS A 16 8.92 2.31 -12.95
CA LYS A 16 8.33 3.65 -12.92
C LYS A 16 7.12 3.76 -11.99
N ALA A 17 6.44 2.66 -11.68
CA ALA A 17 5.27 2.60 -10.80
C ALA A 17 5.62 2.76 -9.30
N ARG A 18 6.51 3.69 -8.97
CA ARG A 18 6.86 4.04 -7.58
C ARG A 18 5.83 5.02 -7.04
N ILE A 19 4.83 4.49 -6.35
CA ILE A 19 3.67 5.29 -5.93
C ILE A 19 3.93 6.12 -4.68
N VAL A 20 4.99 5.90 -3.91
CA VAL A 20 5.29 6.67 -2.70
C VAL A 20 6.02 7.97 -3.06
N SER A 21 5.68 9.06 -2.38
CA SER A 21 6.39 10.33 -2.48
C SER A 21 6.31 11.09 -1.17
N PHE A 22 7.43 11.70 -0.78
CA PHE A 22 7.54 12.61 0.37
C PHE A 22 7.85 14.04 -0.10
N ALA A 23 7.60 14.33 -1.38
CA ALA A 23 8.01 15.56 -2.04
C ALA A 23 7.29 16.83 -1.57
N THR A 24 6.25 16.70 -0.75
CA THR A 24 5.50 17.80 -0.14
C THR A 24 5.84 17.99 1.34
N TRP A 25 6.59 17.05 1.94
CA TRP A 25 6.83 17.00 3.39
C TRP A 25 8.02 17.84 3.84
N GLN A 26 8.82 18.41 2.93
CA GLN A 26 10.04 19.16 3.28
C GLN A 26 9.77 20.40 4.14
N ASN A 27 8.53 20.91 4.14
CA ASN A 27 8.13 22.05 4.96
C ASN A 27 7.54 21.64 6.32
N THR A 28 7.21 20.37 6.51
CA THR A 28 6.57 19.85 7.73
C THR A 28 7.45 18.88 8.51
N HIS A 29 8.45 18.29 7.86
CA HIS A 29 9.34 17.29 8.43
C HIS A 29 10.81 17.69 8.29
N PRO A 30 11.66 17.43 9.30
CA PRO A 30 13.10 17.54 9.16
C PRO A 30 13.61 16.63 8.03
N ALA A 31 14.66 17.07 7.32
CA ALA A 31 15.27 16.29 6.24
C ALA A 31 15.69 14.87 6.68
N ALA A 32 16.17 14.72 7.92
CA ALA A 32 16.53 13.42 8.49
C ALA A 32 15.33 12.47 8.62
N ALA A 33 14.15 12.96 8.98
CA ALA A 33 12.94 12.15 9.07
C ALA A 33 12.50 11.69 7.67
N ILE A 34 12.51 12.59 6.69
CA ILE A 34 12.19 12.27 5.29
C ILE A 34 13.15 11.21 4.74
N GLN A 35 14.44 11.27 5.08
CA GLN A 35 15.41 10.28 4.67
C GLN A 35 15.12 8.88 5.22
N LEU A 36 14.58 8.75 6.44
CA LEU A 36 14.20 7.45 7.00
C LEU A 36 13.05 6.81 6.20
N PHE A 37 12.01 7.59 5.91
CA PHE A 37 10.90 7.13 5.07
C PHE A 37 11.38 6.76 3.66
N GLN A 38 12.21 7.60 3.04
CA GLN A 38 12.75 7.34 1.70
C GLN A 38 13.62 6.08 1.67
N ALA A 39 14.49 5.88 2.67
CA ALA A 39 15.34 4.70 2.76
C ALA A 39 14.53 3.41 2.93
N ALA A 40 13.44 3.45 3.72
CA ALA A 40 12.52 2.33 3.87
C ALA A 40 11.79 2.01 2.55
N ASP A 41 11.33 3.02 1.82
CA ASP A 41 10.67 2.83 0.52
C ASP A 41 11.63 2.31 -0.56
N ASP A 42 12.85 2.84 -0.62
CA ASP A 42 13.90 2.39 -1.54
C ASP A 42 14.28 0.92 -1.35
N GLN A 43 14.18 0.43 -0.11
CA GLN A 43 14.40 -0.96 0.26
C GLN A 43 13.12 -1.81 0.17
N GLY A 44 11.97 -1.22 -0.15
CA GLY A 44 10.68 -1.92 -0.25
C GLY A 44 10.20 -2.53 1.07
N ARG A 45 10.63 -1.99 2.22
CA ARG A 45 10.39 -2.56 3.56
C ARG A 45 9.55 -1.64 4.43
N TYR A 46 8.82 -2.18 5.38
CA TYR A 46 8.21 -1.35 6.44
C TYR A 46 9.28 -0.63 7.27
N LEU A 47 8.86 0.41 7.99
CA LEU A 47 9.69 1.05 9.01
C LEU A 47 10.08 0.01 10.07
N THR A 48 11.37 -0.05 10.42
CA THR A 48 11.85 -0.89 11.52
C THR A 48 11.58 -0.22 12.86
N ASP A 49 11.75 -0.95 13.96
CA ASP A 49 11.68 -0.38 15.32
C ASP A 49 12.71 0.74 15.50
N GLU A 50 13.89 0.61 14.87
CA GLU A 50 14.91 1.65 14.87
C GLU A 50 14.44 2.90 14.11
N ASP A 51 13.85 2.74 12.91
CA ASP A 51 13.31 3.88 12.16
C ASP A 51 12.22 4.59 12.98
N CYS A 52 11.30 3.82 13.57
CA CYS A 52 10.20 4.35 14.39
C CYS A 52 10.72 5.10 15.62
N GLN A 53 11.72 4.55 16.33
CA GLN A 53 12.33 5.21 17.48
C GLN A 53 13.03 6.51 17.10
N GLN A 54 13.72 6.54 15.95
CA GLN A 54 14.35 7.76 15.45
C GLN A 54 13.30 8.80 15.02
N LEU A 55 12.24 8.37 14.34
CA LEU A 55 11.14 9.25 13.93
C LEU A 55 10.44 9.88 15.14
N GLN A 56 10.17 9.13 16.21
CA GLN A 56 9.58 9.68 17.44
C GLN A 56 10.41 10.82 18.05
N ASN A 57 11.74 10.77 17.90
CA ASN A 57 12.62 11.83 18.37
C ASN A 57 12.65 13.04 17.41
N LEU A 58 12.56 12.80 16.10
CA LEU A 58 12.66 13.83 15.07
C LEU A 58 11.34 14.59 14.85
N VAL A 59 10.21 13.92 15.02
CA VAL A 59 8.85 14.43 14.78
C VAL A 59 7.89 14.00 15.90
N PRO A 60 8.09 14.50 17.13
CA PRO A 60 7.35 14.05 18.32
C PRO A 60 5.83 14.24 18.21
N ASP A 61 5.38 15.22 17.42
CA ASP A 61 3.95 15.48 17.17
C ASP A 61 3.24 14.28 16.50
N THR A 62 3.97 13.39 15.84
CA THR A 62 3.45 12.18 15.18
C THR A 62 3.68 10.90 15.98
N ALA A 63 4.19 10.98 17.21
CA ALA A 63 4.58 9.80 18.00
C ALA A 63 3.46 8.77 18.17
N GLU A 64 2.22 9.21 18.43
CA GLU A 64 1.07 8.30 18.54
C GLU A 64 0.78 7.56 17.22
N LEU A 65 0.95 8.22 16.07
CA LEU A 65 0.76 7.62 14.75
C LEU A 65 1.89 6.63 14.39
N ILE A 66 3.10 6.88 14.88
CA ILE A 66 4.23 5.95 14.73
C ILE A 66 3.94 4.65 15.49
N LEU A 67 3.41 4.73 16.72
CA LEU A 67 3.01 3.53 17.49
C LEU A 67 1.92 2.73 16.78
N VAL A 68 0.93 3.41 16.18
CA VAL A 68 -0.09 2.76 15.35
C VAL A 68 0.54 2.06 14.15
N THR A 69 1.54 2.68 13.53
CA THR A 69 2.25 2.11 12.38
C THR A 69 2.97 0.82 12.73
N GLU A 70 3.64 0.76 13.88
CA GLU A 70 4.27 -0.47 14.39
C GLU A 70 3.23 -1.57 14.59
N MET A 71 2.12 -1.24 15.24
CA MET A 71 1.02 -2.19 15.47
C MET A 71 0.44 -2.76 14.16
N LEU A 72 0.20 -1.92 13.16
CA LEU A 72 -0.31 -2.35 11.85
C LEU A 72 0.71 -3.19 11.09
N ARG A 73 1.99 -2.80 11.11
CA ARG A 73 3.10 -3.56 10.52
C ARG A 73 3.17 -4.96 11.11
N ASP A 74 3.10 -5.08 12.44
CA ASP A 74 3.24 -6.36 13.13
C ASP A 74 2.04 -7.30 12.90
N ARG A 75 0.92 -6.76 12.41
CA ARG A 75 -0.30 -7.50 12.05
C ARG A 75 -0.55 -7.59 10.54
N VAL A 76 0.42 -7.20 9.71
CA VAL A 76 0.25 -7.11 8.24
C VAL A 76 -0.26 -8.41 7.61
N ASN A 77 0.25 -9.56 8.04
CA ASN A 77 -0.14 -10.85 7.45
C ASN A 77 -1.63 -11.13 7.70
N ASP A 78 -2.09 -10.93 8.93
CA ASP A 78 -3.49 -11.11 9.30
C ASP A 78 -4.41 -10.13 8.53
N ILE A 79 -3.98 -8.87 8.41
CA ILE A 79 -4.71 -7.82 7.66
C ILE A 79 -4.85 -8.20 6.18
N VAL A 80 -3.76 -8.65 5.55
CA VAL A 80 -3.74 -9.05 4.14
C VAL A 80 -4.58 -10.32 3.93
N ASP A 81 -4.54 -11.27 4.85
CA ASP A 81 -5.34 -12.50 4.78
C ASP A 81 -6.85 -12.22 4.90
N GLU A 82 -7.26 -11.32 5.79
CA GLU A 82 -8.66 -10.86 5.91
C GLU A 82 -9.13 -10.13 4.65
N ALA A 83 -8.30 -9.22 4.10
CA ALA A 83 -8.59 -8.53 2.86
C ALA A 83 -8.72 -9.49 1.67
N ARG A 84 -7.81 -10.48 1.58
CA ARG A 84 -7.87 -11.56 0.59
C ARG A 84 -9.17 -12.36 0.71
N ALA A 85 -9.57 -12.71 1.94
CA ALA A 85 -10.81 -13.47 2.16
C ALA A 85 -12.04 -12.71 1.65
N GLU A 86 -12.12 -11.40 1.86
CA GLU A 86 -13.22 -10.58 1.36
C GLU A 86 -13.24 -10.49 -0.18
N VAL A 87 -12.07 -10.40 -0.83
CA VAL A 87 -11.96 -10.48 -2.30
C VAL A 87 -12.48 -11.81 -2.81
N LEU A 88 -12.04 -12.92 -2.22
CA LEU A 88 -12.44 -14.27 -2.64
C LEU A 88 -13.93 -14.53 -2.39
N LYS A 89 -14.50 -13.96 -1.33
CA LYS A 89 -15.94 -14.02 -1.05
C LYS A 89 -16.74 -13.20 -2.07
N THR A 90 -16.25 -12.03 -2.46
CA THR A 90 -16.91 -11.14 -3.44
C THR A 90 -16.80 -11.68 -4.86
N PHE A 91 -15.66 -12.29 -5.20
CA PHE A 91 -15.36 -12.85 -6.52
C PHE A 91 -14.94 -14.34 -6.41
N PRO A 92 -15.88 -15.26 -6.15
CA PRO A 92 -15.59 -16.67 -5.82
C PRO A 92 -14.88 -17.46 -6.92
N HIS A 93 -14.93 -16.99 -8.17
CA HIS A 93 -14.31 -17.64 -9.32
C HIS A 93 -13.07 -16.90 -9.84
N ILE A 94 -12.59 -15.85 -9.16
CA ILE A 94 -11.51 -14.98 -9.68
C ILE A 94 -10.17 -15.70 -9.82
N THR A 95 -9.94 -16.76 -9.05
CA THR A 95 -8.73 -17.59 -9.07
C THR A 95 -8.88 -18.87 -9.88
N GLN A 96 -10.08 -19.16 -10.41
CA GLN A 96 -10.35 -20.32 -11.25
C GLN A 96 -9.86 -20.08 -12.68
N PRO A 97 -9.69 -21.12 -13.53
CA PRO A 97 -9.47 -20.92 -14.96
C PRO A 97 -10.52 -19.96 -15.53
N SER A 98 -10.09 -19.00 -16.37
CA SER A 98 -10.84 -17.82 -16.85
C SER A 98 -11.05 -16.67 -15.86
N GLY A 99 -10.66 -16.82 -14.60
CA GLY A 99 -10.68 -15.74 -13.60
C GLY A 99 -9.51 -14.76 -13.75
N GLY A 100 -9.73 -13.50 -13.36
CA GLY A 100 -8.75 -12.41 -13.50
C GLY A 100 -7.46 -12.58 -12.68
N LEU A 101 -7.48 -13.43 -11.65
CA LEU A 101 -6.32 -13.77 -10.82
C LEU A 101 -5.79 -15.19 -11.08
N TYR A 102 -6.22 -15.84 -12.16
CA TYR A 102 -5.61 -17.07 -12.67
C TYR A 102 -4.54 -16.73 -13.72
N PRO A 103 -3.40 -17.46 -13.77
CA PRO A 103 -2.99 -18.59 -12.92
C PRO A 103 -2.52 -18.17 -11.50
N PRO A 104 -2.27 -19.12 -10.57
CA PRO A 104 -1.99 -18.82 -9.16
C PRO A 104 -0.92 -17.75 -8.91
N GLU A 105 0.11 -17.65 -9.75
CA GLU A 105 1.13 -16.61 -9.65
C GLU A 105 0.59 -15.18 -9.79
N ARG A 106 -0.54 -14.98 -10.49
CA ARG A 106 -1.23 -13.67 -10.57
C ARG A 106 -1.97 -13.37 -9.27
N ALA A 107 -2.61 -14.37 -8.66
CA ALA A 107 -3.18 -14.22 -7.32
C ALA A 107 -2.09 -13.86 -6.30
N GLU A 108 -0.97 -14.58 -6.30
CA GLU A 108 0.16 -14.28 -5.40
C GLU A 108 0.74 -12.87 -5.64
N ALA A 109 0.75 -12.38 -6.88
CA ALA A 109 1.12 -10.99 -7.15
C ALA A 109 0.12 -9.99 -6.57
N CYS A 110 -1.18 -10.24 -6.72
CA CYS A 110 -2.24 -9.42 -6.14
C CYS A 110 -2.13 -9.34 -4.61
N TRP A 111 -1.87 -10.47 -3.93
CA TRP A 111 -1.71 -10.49 -2.47
C TRP A 111 -0.44 -9.76 -2.00
N ARG A 112 0.64 -9.81 -2.79
CA ARG A 112 1.83 -8.98 -2.53
C ARG A 112 1.54 -7.49 -2.70
N ASP A 113 0.72 -7.10 -3.67
CA ASP A 113 0.31 -5.71 -3.84
C ASP A 113 -0.45 -5.20 -2.60
N PHE A 114 -1.27 -6.03 -1.95
CA PHE A 114 -1.96 -5.66 -0.71
C PHE A 114 -0.97 -5.35 0.43
N TRP A 115 0.06 -6.17 0.58
CA TRP A 115 1.16 -5.92 1.52
C TRP A 115 1.87 -4.59 1.18
N HIS A 116 2.18 -4.35 -0.09
CA HIS A 116 2.81 -3.09 -0.50
C HIS A 116 1.92 -1.87 -0.30
N PHE A 117 0.61 -1.98 -0.52
CA PHE A 117 -0.33 -0.88 -0.27
C PHE A 117 -0.41 -0.53 1.20
N LEU A 118 -0.52 -1.52 2.09
CA LEU A 118 -0.52 -1.23 3.52
C LEU A 118 0.80 -0.58 3.94
N ARG A 119 1.94 -1.00 3.40
CA ARG A 119 3.25 -0.35 3.63
C ARG A 119 3.22 1.14 3.27
N CYS A 120 2.72 1.47 2.07
CA CYS A 120 2.62 2.87 1.63
C CYS A 120 1.71 3.68 2.56
N ILE A 121 0.56 3.12 2.93
CA ILE A 121 -0.38 3.74 3.86
C ILE A 121 0.27 3.99 5.22
N THR A 122 1.05 3.03 5.75
CA THR A 122 1.73 3.18 7.04
C THR A 122 2.78 4.28 7.03
N TYR A 123 3.43 4.58 5.91
CA TYR A 123 4.29 5.75 5.83
C TYR A 123 3.49 7.04 5.98
N GLY A 124 2.36 7.14 5.26
CA GLY A 124 1.45 8.28 5.39
C GLY A 124 0.99 8.48 6.83
N ILE A 125 0.57 7.41 7.49
CA ILE A 125 0.16 7.42 8.91
C ILE A 125 1.31 7.93 9.79
N ALA A 126 2.48 7.29 9.74
CA ALA A 126 3.63 7.67 10.56
C ALA A 126 4.09 9.11 10.31
N GLY A 127 3.96 9.63 9.08
CA GLY A 127 4.26 11.03 8.75
C GLY A 127 3.11 12.01 8.98
N GLY A 128 1.94 11.57 9.46
CA GLY A 128 0.81 12.46 9.71
C GLY A 128 0.22 13.13 8.47
N HIS A 129 0.48 12.58 7.28
CA HIS A 129 0.15 13.20 5.99
C HIS A 129 -0.49 12.22 5.02
N THR A 130 -1.64 12.59 4.45
CA THR A 130 -2.39 11.77 3.48
C THR A 130 -1.85 11.88 2.05
N ASP A 131 -0.99 12.85 1.76
CA ASP A 131 -0.39 13.11 0.45
C ASP A 131 0.93 12.34 0.22
N TYR A 132 0.99 11.09 0.69
CA TYR A 132 2.18 10.22 0.62
C TYR A 132 2.38 9.56 -0.75
N THR A 133 1.65 9.98 -1.79
CA THR A 133 1.68 9.33 -3.12
C THR A 133 2.17 10.21 -4.26
N SER A 134 2.94 9.65 -5.19
CA SER A 134 3.36 10.28 -6.45
C SER A 134 2.27 10.19 -7.52
N ALA A 135 1.86 11.34 -8.08
CA ALA A 135 0.95 11.37 -9.23
C ALA A 135 1.57 10.68 -10.47
N GLU A 136 2.87 10.87 -10.71
CA GLU A 136 3.59 10.20 -11.80
C GLU A 136 3.67 8.69 -11.56
N GLY A 137 4.01 8.28 -10.32
CA GLY A 137 4.07 6.86 -9.96
C GLY A 137 2.72 6.16 -10.11
N LEU A 138 1.64 6.81 -9.68
CA LEU A 138 0.27 6.32 -9.85
C LEU A 138 -0.11 6.20 -11.33
N HIS A 139 0.27 7.18 -12.16
CA HIS A 139 0.05 7.09 -13.61
C HIS A 139 0.74 5.87 -14.23
N TYR A 140 2.00 5.60 -13.88
CA TYR A 140 2.68 4.39 -14.37
C TYR A 140 2.10 3.10 -13.79
N MET A 141 1.60 3.12 -12.54
CA MET A 141 0.88 1.98 -11.98
C MET A 141 -0.42 1.71 -12.74
N GLN A 142 -1.15 2.73 -13.18
CA GLN A 142 -2.35 2.58 -14.02
C GLN A 142 -1.99 1.89 -15.35
N LEU A 143 -0.95 2.38 -16.03
CA LEU A 143 -0.47 1.78 -17.28
C LEU A 143 -0.01 0.33 -17.07
N LEU A 144 0.66 0.04 -15.95
CA LEU A 144 1.07 -1.32 -15.57
C LEU A 144 -0.14 -2.23 -15.38
N TYR A 145 -1.15 -1.77 -14.64
CA TYR A 145 -2.35 -2.54 -14.34
C TYR A 145 -3.19 -2.78 -15.60
N GLN A 146 -3.24 -1.82 -16.53
CA GLN A 146 -3.86 -1.99 -17.85
C GLN A 146 -3.11 -3.03 -18.69
N GLU A 147 -1.78 -2.92 -18.78
CA GLU A 147 -0.93 -3.85 -19.53
C GLU A 147 -1.05 -5.28 -18.99
N LEU A 148 -1.08 -5.41 -17.66
CA LEU A 148 -1.22 -6.69 -16.98
C LEU A 148 -2.67 -7.14 -16.84
N GLN A 149 -3.66 -6.40 -17.35
CA GLN A 149 -5.10 -6.71 -17.22
C GLN A 149 -5.50 -7.08 -15.78
N VAL A 150 -5.07 -6.26 -14.81
CA VAL A 150 -5.36 -6.45 -13.39
C VAL A 150 -6.86 -6.18 -13.15
N PRO A 151 -7.58 -7.06 -12.42
CA PRO A 151 -8.99 -6.85 -12.09
C PRO A 151 -9.14 -5.72 -11.06
N LEU A 152 -9.28 -4.47 -11.52
CA LEU A 152 -9.34 -3.28 -10.66
C LEU A 152 -10.45 -3.34 -9.61
N ASP A 153 -11.63 -3.89 -9.95
CA ASP A 153 -12.73 -4.06 -8.98
C ASP A 153 -12.30 -4.91 -7.78
N ALA A 154 -11.55 -6.00 -8.02
CA ALA A 154 -11.03 -6.85 -6.97
C ALA A 154 -9.94 -6.14 -6.14
N MET A 155 -9.11 -5.31 -6.78
CA MET A 155 -8.10 -4.52 -6.07
C MET A 155 -8.74 -3.46 -5.15
N VAL A 156 -9.82 -2.81 -5.60
CA VAL A 156 -10.57 -1.84 -4.79
C VAL A 156 -11.25 -2.53 -3.60
N VAL A 157 -11.85 -3.71 -3.79
CA VAL A 157 -12.42 -4.52 -2.70
C VAL A 157 -11.33 -4.93 -1.71
N GLY A 158 -10.18 -5.39 -2.20
CA GLY A 158 -9.04 -5.74 -1.37
C GLY A 158 -8.54 -4.59 -0.52
N LEU A 159 -8.38 -3.41 -1.11
CA LEU A 159 -7.91 -2.22 -0.38
C LEU A 159 -8.94 -1.70 0.64
N ALA A 160 -10.24 -1.83 0.36
CA ALA A 160 -11.30 -1.59 1.33
C ALA A 160 -11.29 -2.64 2.47
N GLY A 161 -10.96 -3.89 2.16
CA GLY A 161 -10.70 -4.94 3.14
C GLY A 161 -9.52 -4.61 4.05
N ILE A 162 -8.40 -4.15 3.47
CA ILE A 162 -7.21 -3.69 4.22
C ILE A 162 -7.60 -2.56 5.18
N LYS A 163 -8.37 -1.56 4.71
CA LYS A 163 -8.89 -0.50 5.57
C LYS A 163 -9.69 -1.09 6.74
N THR A 164 -10.66 -1.94 6.45
CA THR A 164 -11.56 -2.52 7.45
C THR A 164 -10.79 -3.31 8.51
N ALA A 165 -9.92 -4.22 8.07
CA ALA A 165 -9.08 -5.03 8.94
C ALA A 165 -8.11 -4.17 9.77
N SER A 166 -7.49 -3.15 9.17
CA SER A 166 -6.57 -2.26 9.89
C SER A 166 -7.29 -1.45 10.96
N LEU A 167 -8.48 -0.89 10.66
CA LEU A 167 -9.23 -0.08 11.61
C LEU A 167 -9.78 -0.88 12.79
N GLN A 168 -10.02 -2.19 12.62
CA GLN A 168 -10.40 -3.09 13.72
C GLN A 168 -9.29 -3.33 14.75
N ARG A 169 -8.03 -3.00 14.40
CA ARG A 169 -6.87 -3.21 15.27
C ARG A 169 -6.52 -1.99 16.12
N VAL A 170 -7.18 -0.86 15.89
CA VAL A 170 -6.95 0.39 16.62
C VAL A 170 -8.17 0.76 17.47
N GLU A 171 -7.96 1.67 18.42
CA GLU A 171 -9.05 2.17 19.26
C GLU A 171 -10.11 2.90 18.43
N PRO A 172 -11.40 2.82 18.79
CA PRO A 172 -12.50 3.44 18.02
C PRO A 172 -12.28 4.93 17.74
N GLN A 173 -11.70 5.68 18.68
CA GLN A 173 -11.43 7.11 18.53
C GLN A 173 -10.33 7.39 17.49
N GLN A 174 -9.44 6.44 17.24
CA GLN A 174 -8.38 6.57 16.24
C GLN A 174 -8.89 6.23 14.83
N GLN A 175 -10.00 5.50 14.71
CA GLN A 175 -10.48 5.03 13.40
C GLN A 175 -10.84 6.17 12.46
N GLU A 176 -11.52 7.21 12.95
CA GLU A 176 -11.89 8.38 12.14
C GLU A 176 -10.66 9.16 11.67
N MET A 177 -9.62 9.23 12.51
CA MET A 177 -8.36 9.89 12.19
C MET A 177 -7.55 9.10 11.14
N LEU A 178 -7.59 7.77 11.19
CA LEU A 178 -6.79 6.91 10.31
C LEU A 178 -7.48 6.58 8.99
N ALA A 179 -8.81 6.59 8.93
CA ALA A 179 -9.57 6.29 7.72
C ALA A 179 -9.12 7.10 6.47
N PRO A 180 -8.83 8.42 6.55
CA PRO A 180 -8.40 9.22 5.42
C PRO A 180 -7.13 8.71 4.70
N TYR A 181 -6.20 8.08 5.42
CA TYR A 181 -4.97 7.54 4.80
C TYR A 181 -5.30 6.39 3.85
N PHE A 182 -6.21 5.50 4.25
CA PHE A 182 -6.69 4.42 3.38
C PHE A 182 -7.57 4.95 2.25
N ASP A 183 -8.47 5.89 2.57
CA ASP A 183 -9.41 6.48 1.60
C ASP A 183 -8.69 7.20 0.46
N HIS A 184 -7.54 7.82 0.75
CA HIS A 184 -6.69 8.41 -0.26
C HIS A 184 -6.30 7.40 -1.34
N LEU A 185 -5.67 6.28 -0.97
CA LEU A 185 -5.22 5.27 -1.94
C LEU A 185 -6.39 4.56 -2.63
N ILE A 186 -7.50 4.30 -1.91
CA ILE A 186 -8.73 3.76 -2.50
C ILE A 186 -9.27 4.71 -3.58
N LYS A 187 -9.30 6.02 -3.30
CA LYS A 187 -9.75 7.03 -4.25
C LYS A 187 -8.84 7.10 -5.48
N GLN A 188 -7.52 7.01 -5.30
CA GLN A 188 -6.58 6.98 -6.43
C GLN A 188 -6.81 5.75 -7.31
N LEU A 189 -6.94 4.57 -6.71
CA LEU A 189 -7.12 3.33 -7.46
C LEU A 189 -8.45 3.27 -8.23
N LYS A 190 -9.53 3.82 -7.66
CA LYS A 190 -10.82 3.95 -8.36
C LYS A 190 -10.74 4.81 -9.61
N GLN A 191 -9.81 5.76 -9.68
CA GLN A 191 -9.64 6.59 -10.89
C GLN A 191 -9.04 5.81 -12.06
N PHE A 192 -8.43 4.64 -11.82
CA PHE A 192 -7.83 3.85 -12.89
C PHE A 192 -8.88 3.21 -13.81
N GLN A 193 -10.12 3.14 -13.34
CA GLN A 193 -11.26 2.58 -14.06
C GLN A 193 -11.86 3.56 -15.08
N ASN A 194 -11.47 4.83 -15.03
CA ASN A 194 -11.98 5.91 -15.89
C ASN A 194 -11.09 6.16 -17.10
#